data_AF-A0A536L839-F1
#
_entry.id   AF-A0A536L839-F1
#
_cell.length_a   1.000
_cell.length_b   1.000
_cell.length_c   1.000
_cell.angle_alpha   90.00
_cell.angle_beta   90.00
_cell.angle_gamma   90.00
#
_symmetry.space_group_name_H-M   'P 1'
#
loop_
_entity.id
_entity.type
_entity.pdbx_description
1 polymer ?
#
loop_
_entity_poly.entity_id
_entity_poly.type
_entity_poly.pdbx_seq_one_letter_code
_entity_poly.pdbx_strand_id
1 'polypeptide(L)'
;MGREVFRTFEDVVRSVAERKAAAAKTRFAGTDPTAEKPRDVYVAACSEIAHALVPEGFRYLKSKQVLDRTVGAFVHRVSFQSSGDNIAGQSVVMWMHANVRCNELATWRSRQSKPLRTDDWVAGG
;
A
#
# COMPACT_ATOMS: atom_id res chain seq x y z
N MET A 1 -18.42 12.91 -10.26
CA MET A 1 -18.70 11.53 -9.79
C MET A 1 -19.34 11.62 -8.43
N GLY A 2 -20.57 11.13 -8.27
CA GLY A 2 -21.25 11.13 -6.98
C GLY A 2 -20.60 10.14 -6.03
N ARG A 3 -20.44 10.51 -4.75
CA ARG A 3 -19.97 9.58 -3.72
C ARG A 3 -21.02 8.48 -3.56
N GLU A 4 -20.62 7.23 -3.74
CA GLU A 4 -21.51 6.09 -3.49
C GLU A 4 -21.85 6.06 -1.99
N VAL A 5 -23.14 6.13 -1.66
CA VAL A 5 -23.63 6.15 -0.28
C VAL A 5 -24.21 4.78 0.04
N PHE A 6 -23.49 3.99 0.83
CA PHE A 6 -23.99 2.72 1.37
C PHE A 6 -24.85 2.99 2.60
N ARG A 7 -26.06 2.42 2.65
CA ARG A 7 -27.00 2.61 3.77
C ARG A 7 -26.96 1.48 4.78
N THR A 8 -26.52 0.31 4.33
CA THR A 8 -26.41 -0.90 5.16
C THR A 8 -25.05 -1.58 5.00
N PHE A 9 -24.72 -2.45 5.95
CA PHE A 9 -23.55 -3.32 5.83
C PHE A 9 -23.66 -4.28 4.63
N GLU A 10 -24.87 -4.77 4.34
CA GLU A 10 -25.15 -5.65 3.21
C GLU A 10 -24.84 -4.97 1.86
N ASP A 11 -25.10 -3.67 1.75
CA ASP A 11 -24.74 -2.89 0.56
C ASP A 11 -23.23 -2.86 0.35
N VAL A 12 -22.46 -2.70 1.43
CA VAL A 12 -21.00 -2.73 1.38
C VAL A 12 -20.50 -4.12 0.96
N VAL A 13 -21.04 -5.18 1.56
CA VAL A 13 -20.67 -6.57 1.22
C VAL A 13 -20.97 -6.86 -0.24
N ARG A 14 -22.15 -6.46 -0.73
CA ARG A 14 -22.56 -6.63 -2.13
C ARG A 14 -21.64 -5.88 -3.09
N SER A 15 -21.36 -4.60 -2.83
CA SER A 15 -20.44 -3.80 -3.64
C SER A 15 -19.02 -4.39 -3.69
N VAL A 16 -18.52 -4.93 -2.57
CA VAL A 16 -17.22 -5.63 -2.55
C VAL A 16 -17.27 -6.90 -3.40
N ALA A 17 -18.33 -7.71 -3.28
CA ALA A 17 -18.49 -8.94 -4.05
C ALA A 17 -18.58 -8.66 -5.56
N GLU A 18 -19.35 -7.66 -5.96
CA GLU A 18 -19.51 -7.22 -7.35
C GLU A 18 -18.18 -6.75 -7.95
N ARG A 19 -17.41 -5.92 -7.22
CA ARG A 19 -16.07 -5.49 -7.67
C ARG A 19 -15.10 -6.66 -7.84
N LYS A 20 -15.11 -7.62 -6.92
CA LYS A 20 -14.27 -8.82 -7.02
C LYS A 20 -14.66 -9.69 -8.21
N ALA A 21 -15.97 -9.88 -8.44
CA ALA A 21 -16.47 -10.64 -9.58
C ALA A 21 -16.11 -9.94 -10.91
N ALA A 22 -16.26 -8.62 -10.98
CA ALA A 22 -15.87 -7.83 -12.15
C ALA A 22 -14.36 -7.94 -12.43
N ALA A 23 -13.52 -7.79 -11.40
CA ALA A 23 -12.07 -7.91 -11.52
C ALA A 23 -11.64 -9.31 -11.99
N ALA A 24 -12.29 -10.36 -11.49
CA ALA A 24 -12.05 -11.72 -11.97
C ALA A 24 -12.40 -11.86 -13.45
N LYS A 25 -13.56 -11.36 -13.87
CA LYS A 25 -14.01 -11.42 -15.28
C LYS A 25 -13.04 -10.70 -16.22
N THR A 26 -12.56 -9.51 -15.85
CA THR A 26 -11.64 -8.72 -16.68
C THR A 26 -10.27 -9.38 -16.84
N ARG A 27 -9.80 -10.16 -15.84
CA ARG A 27 -8.54 -10.91 -15.97
C ARG A 27 -8.58 -11.94 -17.11
N PHE A 28 -9.75 -12.54 -17.38
CA PHE A 28 -9.91 -13.57 -18.41
C PHE A 28 -10.37 -13.02 -19.76
N ALA A 29 -11.16 -11.94 -19.76
CA ALA A 29 -11.76 -11.38 -20.98
C ALA A 29 -10.82 -10.46 -21.80
N GLY A 30 -9.63 -10.16 -21.27
CA GLY A 30 -8.76 -9.13 -21.83
C GLY A 30 -9.19 -7.73 -21.40
N THR A 31 -8.28 -6.78 -21.50
CA THR A 31 -8.50 -5.38 -21.13
C THR A 31 -8.53 -4.51 -22.38
N ASP A 32 -9.38 -3.47 -22.40
CA ASP A 32 -9.35 -2.45 -23.44
C ASP A 32 -7.93 -1.84 -23.52
N PRO A 33 -7.24 -1.93 -24.66
CA PRO A 33 -5.86 -1.42 -24.81
C PRO A 33 -5.77 0.10 -24.69
N THR A 34 -6.87 0.83 -24.82
CA THR A 34 -6.93 2.29 -24.68
C THR A 34 -7.22 2.75 -23.26
N ALA A 35 -7.66 1.83 -22.38
CA ALA A 35 -7.96 2.16 -21.00
C ALA A 35 -6.67 2.42 -20.20
N GLU A 36 -6.75 3.39 -19.29
CA GLU A 36 -5.63 3.71 -18.41
C GLU A 36 -5.26 2.50 -17.54
N LYS A 37 -3.98 2.14 -17.55
CA LYS A 37 -3.50 0.96 -16.85
C LYS A 37 -3.44 1.24 -15.35
N PRO A 38 -3.98 0.36 -14.49
CA PRO A 38 -3.95 0.56 -13.05
C PRO A 38 -2.55 0.75 -12.47
N ARG A 39 -1.54 0.09 -13.06
CA ARG A 39 -0.15 0.23 -12.64
C ARG A 39 0.35 1.66 -12.82
N ASP A 40 -0.03 2.33 -13.90
CA ASP A 40 0.50 3.66 -14.22
C ASP A 40 -0.12 4.70 -13.28
N VAL A 41 -1.43 4.59 -13.03
CA VAL A 41 -2.14 5.37 -11.98
C VAL A 41 -1.53 5.13 -10.61
N TYR A 42 -1.28 3.88 -10.25
CA TYR A 42 -0.70 3.51 -8.95
C TYR A 42 0.68 4.14 -8.75
N VAL A 43 1.57 4.03 -9.74
CA VAL A 43 2.92 4.60 -9.67
C VAL A 43 2.88 6.13 -9.65
N ALA A 44 2.00 6.75 -10.44
CA ALA A 44 1.82 8.20 -10.44
C ALA A 44 1.36 8.69 -9.05
N ALA A 45 0.34 8.07 -8.47
CA ALA A 45 -0.15 8.42 -7.13
C ALA A 45 0.92 8.23 -6.05
N CYS A 46 1.69 7.13 -6.07
CA CYS A 46 2.81 6.95 -5.13
C CYS A 46 3.88 8.03 -5.31
N SER A 47 4.14 8.47 -6.54
CA SER A 47 5.09 9.54 -6.84
C SER A 47 4.63 10.89 -6.32
N GLU A 48 3.35 11.22 -6.47
CA GLU A 48 2.75 12.46 -5.95
C GLU A 48 2.79 12.51 -4.42
N ILE A 49 2.38 11.43 -3.76
CA ILE A 49 2.47 11.33 -2.29
C ILE A 49 3.93 11.45 -1.84
N ALA A 50 4.84 10.80 -2.56
CA ALA A 50 6.26 10.89 -2.25
C ALA A 50 6.79 12.32 -2.39
N HIS A 51 6.39 13.05 -3.44
CA HIS A 51 6.76 14.44 -3.64
C HIS A 51 6.39 15.30 -2.43
N ALA A 52 5.18 15.09 -1.87
CA ALA A 52 4.72 15.81 -0.69
C ALA A 52 5.52 15.47 0.59
N LEU A 53 6.10 14.28 0.70
CA LEU A 53 6.83 13.82 1.90
C LEU A 53 8.34 14.02 1.82
N VAL A 54 8.90 14.28 0.63
CA VAL A 54 10.33 14.58 0.47
C VAL A 54 10.80 15.78 1.31
N PRO A 55 10.07 16.91 1.38
CA PRO A 55 10.43 18.03 2.25
C PRO A 55 10.54 17.67 3.73
N GLU A 56 9.83 16.64 4.18
CA GLU A 56 9.88 16.10 5.55
C GLU A 56 11.09 15.19 5.79
N GLY A 57 12.01 15.07 4.83
CA GLY A 57 13.22 14.26 4.92
C GLY A 57 13.03 12.79 4.55
N PHE A 58 11.90 12.43 3.93
CA PHE A 58 11.71 11.08 3.40
C PHE A 58 12.42 10.90 2.05
N ARG A 59 13.09 9.76 1.89
CA ARG A 59 13.70 9.33 0.63
C ARG A 59 12.80 8.30 -0.04
N TYR A 60 12.41 8.58 -1.29
CA TYR A 60 11.53 7.70 -2.05
C TYR A 60 12.30 6.64 -2.87
N LEU A 61 12.07 5.37 -2.56
CA LEU A 61 12.58 4.19 -3.24
C LEU A 61 11.56 3.69 -4.29
N LYS A 62 11.59 4.29 -5.48
CA LYS A 62 10.63 4.03 -6.58
C LYS A 62 10.48 2.54 -6.93
N SER A 63 11.55 1.75 -6.94
CA SER A 63 11.47 0.33 -7.29
C SER A 63 10.63 -0.51 -6.32
N LYS A 64 10.52 -0.05 -5.07
CA LYS A 64 9.75 -0.72 -4.00
C LYS A 64 8.47 0.00 -3.65
N GLN A 65 8.27 1.23 -4.16
CA GLN A 65 7.16 2.12 -3.79
C GLN A 65 7.13 2.31 -2.26
N VAL A 66 8.30 2.69 -1.72
CA VAL A 66 8.55 2.87 -0.28
C VAL A 66 9.23 4.20 -0.03
N LEU A 67 8.84 4.91 1.01
CA LEU A 67 9.56 6.06 1.55
C LEU A 67 10.21 5.69 2.88
N ASP A 68 11.48 6.05 3.04
CA ASP A 68 12.20 5.87 4.31
C ASP A 68 12.75 7.22 4.79
N ARG A 69 12.61 7.49 6.08
CA ARG A 69 13.30 8.57 6.79
C ARG A 69 13.99 7.98 8.02
N THR A 70 15.29 8.21 8.16
CA THR A 70 16.05 7.76 9.33
C THR A 70 16.11 8.87 10.38
N VAL A 71 15.81 8.54 11.63
CA VAL A 71 15.91 9.44 12.79
C VAL A 71 16.58 8.69 13.93
N GLY A 72 17.86 8.98 14.18
CA GLY A 72 18.68 8.20 15.12
C GLY A 72 18.74 6.73 14.71
N ALA A 73 18.42 5.82 15.64
CA ALA A 73 18.36 4.38 15.38
C ALA A 73 17.08 3.91 14.65
N PHE A 74 16.09 4.81 14.48
CA PHE A 74 14.80 4.48 13.91
C PHE A 74 14.73 4.77 12.41
N VAL A 75 14.04 3.90 11.67
CA VAL A 75 13.63 4.12 10.29
C VAL A 75 12.11 4.24 10.28
N HIS A 76 11.61 5.43 9.92
CA HIS A 76 10.21 5.67 9.62
C HIS A 76 9.99 5.28 8.16
N ARG A 77 9.14 4.29 7.93
CA ARG A 77 8.86 3.74 6.62
C ARG A 77 7.39 3.90 6.28
N VAL A 78 7.13 4.44 5.10
CA VAL A 78 5.82 4.42 4.45
C VAL A 78 5.90 3.50 3.23
N SER A 79 5.05 2.49 3.14
CA SER A 79 5.01 1.56 2.01
C SER A 79 3.63 1.54 1.37
N PHE A 80 3.60 1.52 0.04
CA PHE A 80 2.36 1.42 -0.72
C PHE A 80 2.09 -0.01 -1.18
N GLN A 81 0.81 -0.38 -1.20
CA GLN A 81 0.34 -1.66 -1.69
C GLN A 81 -0.80 -1.45 -2.67
N SER A 82 -0.65 -1.98 -3.89
CA SER A 82 -1.74 -2.02 -4.86
C SER A 82 -2.69 -3.19 -4.57
N SER A 83 -3.99 -2.99 -4.79
CA SER A 83 -4.94 -4.10 -4.89
C SER A 83 -4.69 -4.92 -6.16
N GLY A 84 -4.85 -6.24 -6.05
CA GLY A 84 -4.90 -7.13 -7.21
C GLY A 84 -6.20 -7.00 -8.00
N ASP A 85 -7.26 -6.45 -7.38
CA ASP A 85 -8.59 -6.34 -7.97
C ASP A 85 -8.79 -5.00 -8.71
N ASN A 86 -7.70 -4.34 -9.09
CA ASN A 86 -7.76 -3.12 -9.88
C ASN A 86 -8.18 -3.42 -11.32
N ILE A 87 -8.99 -2.53 -11.89
CA ILE A 87 -9.59 -2.69 -13.21
C ILE A 87 -9.26 -1.43 -14.03
N ALA A 88 -8.65 -1.62 -15.20
CA ALA A 88 -8.28 -0.52 -16.09
C ALA A 88 -9.50 0.31 -16.50
N GLY A 89 -9.34 1.63 -16.52
CA GLY A 89 -10.40 2.58 -16.83
C GLY A 89 -11.59 2.62 -15.84
N GLN A 90 -11.52 1.89 -14.72
CA GLN A 90 -12.62 1.83 -13.74
C GLN A 90 -12.17 2.17 -12.33
N SER A 91 -11.24 1.40 -11.75
CA SER A 91 -10.88 1.57 -10.34
C SER A 91 -9.45 1.18 -10.03
N VAL A 92 -8.80 2.02 -9.22
CA VAL A 92 -7.48 1.78 -8.64
C VAL A 92 -7.58 1.95 -7.13
N VAL A 93 -7.40 0.86 -6.41
CA VAL A 93 -7.36 0.79 -4.96
C VAL A 93 -5.92 0.56 -4.53
N MET A 94 -5.48 1.33 -3.53
CA MET A 94 -4.20 1.16 -2.87
C MET A 94 -4.32 1.41 -1.37
N TRP A 95 -3.39 0.83 -0.63
CA TRP A 95 -3.19 1.09 0.79
C TRP A 95 -1.82 1.70 1.03
N MET A 96 -1.77 2.55 2.05
CA MET A 96 -0.54 3.11 2.58
C MET A 96 -0.36 2.57 3.99
N HIS A 97 0.81 1.99 4.25
CA HIS A 97 1.17 1.43 5.55
C HIS A 97 2.31 2.26 6.12
N ALA A 98 2.22 2.65 7.39
CA ALA A 98 3.26 3.40 8.08
C ALA A 98 3.83 2.55 9.21
N ASN A 99 5.15 2.39 9.26
CA ASN A 99 5.82 1.63 10.31
C ASN A 99 7.12 2.28 10.76
N VAL A 100 7.52 1.96 11.99
CA VAL A 100 8.78 2.35 12.62
C VAL A 100 9.61 1.09 12.82
N ARG A 101 10.86 1.13 12.37
CA ARG A 101 11.80 0.00 12.42
C ARG A 101 13.08 0.39 13.14
N CYS A 102 13.76 -0.56 13.78
CA CYS A 102 15.01 -0.38 14.50
C CYS A 102 15.88 -1.65 14.41
N ASN A 103 17.00 -1.58 13.69
CA ASN A 103 17.90 -2.74 13.50
C ASN A 103 18.63 -3.14 14.79
N GLU A 104 18.91 -2.18 15.66
CA GLU A 104 19.50 -2.46 16.97
C GLU A 104 18.54 -3.28 17.83
N LEU A 105 17.24 -2.99 17.76
CA LEU A 105 16.20 -3.76 18.43
C LEU A 105 16.13 -5.19 17.90
N ALA A 106 16.21 -5.39 16.57
CA ALA A 106 16.27 -6.73 15.99
C ALA A 106 17.49 -7.53 16.50
N THR A 107 18.64 -6.87 16.56
CA THR A 107 19.89 -7.47 17.06
C THR A 107 19.80 -7.81 18.55
N TRP A 108 19.23 -6.93 19.35
CA TRP A 108 18.99 -7.20 20.77
C TRP A 108 18.00 -8.35 20.95
N ARG A 109 16.91 -8.38 20.17
CA ARG A 109 15.90 -9.44 20.18
C ARG A 109 16.49 -10.80 19.84
N SER A 110 17.33 -10.90 18.81
CA SER A 110 17.92 -12.18 18.40
C SER A 110 18.88 -12.77 19.44
N ARG A 111 19.39 -11.97 20.37
CA ARG A 111 20.31 -12.40 21.44
C ARG A 111 19.61 -12.92 22.69
N GLN A 112 18.28 -12.84 22.77
CA GLN A 112 17.54 -13.36 23.92
C GLN A 112 17.59 -14.89 23.92
N SER A 113 17.59 -15.51 25.10
CA SER A 113 17.65 -16.98 25.22
C SER A 113 16.43 -17.69 24.63
N LYS A 114 15.27 -17.01 24.62
CA LYS A 114 14.00 -17.46 24.01
C LYS A 114 13.26 -16.27 23.40
N PRO A 115 13.63 -15.82 22.19
CA PRO A 115 13.08 -14.60 21.61
C PRO A 115 11.64 -14.81 21.12
N LEU A 116 10.71 -13.94 21.56
CA LEU A 116 9.33 -13.91 21.05
C LEU A 116 9.27 -13.41 19.59
N ARG A 117 10.18 -12.48 19.23
CA ARG A 117 10.30 -11.86 17.93
C ARG A 117 11.77 -11.70 17.60
N THR A 118 12.10 -11.64 16.32
CA THR A 118 13.48 -11.42 15.81
C THR A 118 13.56 -10.30 14.76
N ASP A 119 12.42 -9.67 14.46
CA ASP A 119 12.31 -8.57 13.50
C ASP A 119 12.76 -7.22 14.11
N ASP A 120 12.86 -6.21 13.25
CA ASP A 120 13.19 -4.82 13.58
C ASP A 120 11.94 -3.94 13.80
N TRP A 121 10.73 -4.48 13.75
CA TRP A 121 9.51 -3.69 13.81
C TRP A 121 9.24 -3.22 15.25
N VAL A 122 8.96 -1.93 15.37
CA VAL A 122 8.66 -1.25 16.64
C VAL A 122 7.16 -1.02 16.76
N ALA A 123 6.57 -0.38 15.75
CA ALA A 123 5.14 -0.04 15.67
C ALA A 123 4.74 0.19 14.20
N GLY A 124 3.44 0.13 13.91
CA GLY A 124 2.91 0.47 12.60
C GLY A 124 1.53 -0.11 12.32
N GLY A 125 1.00 0.24 11.16
CA GLY A 125 -0.31 -0.17 10.65
C GLY A 125 -0.52 0.26 9.21
#